data_AF-X0V5R3-F1
#
_entry.id   AF-X0V5R3-F1
#
_cell.length_a   1.000
_cell.length_b   1.000
_cell.length_c   1.000
_cell.angle_alpha   90.00
_cell.angle_beta   90.00
_cell.angle_gamma   90.00
#
_symmetry.space_group_name_H-M   'P 1'
#
loop_
_entity.id
_entity.type
_entity.pdbx_description
1 polymer ?
#
loop_
_entity_poly.entity_id
_entity_poly.type
_entity_poly.pdbx_seq_one_letter_code
_entity_poly.pdbx_strand_id
1 'polypeptide(L)'
;VSTKTFAGSPLRDALQEMGDRVRSKSLKRGITLLIEGNALGGQMASLLYEIAQDLRNQQALQREINNATMMYTIFIVFSTLLASPILFATSVYYSTMSAAILAEVGDVGELPPGAMAFGSAQGILQGAAITPEELKLFAIAAITVTTFFASFTLAQIRAGKLIAGIKYMPLFVLAGLGIFFGALYGLETMFGDIV
;
A
#
# COMPACT_ATOMS: atom_id res chain seq x y z
N VAL A 1 43.68 13.45 -3.61
CA VAL A 1 43.79 13.73 -2.15
C VAL A 1 45.12 13.25 -1.59
N SER A 2 45.56 12.01 -1.88
CA SER A 2 46.88 11.49 -1.47
C SER A 2 48.07 12.37 -1.87
N THR A 3 48.02 13.05 -3.02
CA THR A 3 49.12 13.92 -3.51
C THR A 3 49.32 15.22 -2.71
N LYS A 4 48.28 15.79 -2.07
CA LYS A 4 48.41 17.08 -1.35
C LYS A 4 48.84 16.92 0.11
N THR A 5 48.52 15.78 0.74
CA THR A 5 49.00 15.46 2.10
C THR A 5 50.50 15.18 2.13
N PHE A 6 51.06 14.63 1.04
CA PHE A 6 52.50 14.52 0.84
C PHE A 6 53.19 15.85 0.49
N ALA A 7 52.44 16.87 0.06
CA ALA A 7 52.96 18.16 -0.41
C ALA A 7 53.01 19.27 0.66
N GLY A 8 52.77 18.94 1.94
CA GLY A 8 52.90 19.89 3.06
C GLY A 8 51.68 20.78 3.32
N SER A 9 50.54 20.55 2.66
CA SER A 9 49.29 21.26 3.01
C SER A 9 48.71 20.67 4.31
N PRO A 10 48.14 21.49 5.22
CA PRO A 10 47.55 20.98 6.46
C PRO A 10 46.51 19.89 6.15
N LEU A 11 46.65 18.72 6.79
CA LEU A 11 45.74 17.58 6.61
C LEU A 11 44.27 17.99 6.81
N ARG A 12 44.03 18.93 7.72
CA ARG A 12 42.75 19.59 7.96
C ARG A 12 42.15 20.19 6.67
N ASP A 13 42.93 20.96 5.91
CA ASP A 13 42.45 21.64 4.72
C ASP A 13 42.14 20.64 3.59
N ALA A 14 42.95 19.59 3.46
CA ALA A 14 42.72 18.51 2.49
C ALA A 14 41.45 17.69 2.80
N LEU A 15 41.18 17.43 4.09
CA LEU A 15 39.97 16.74 4.53
C LEU A 15 38.74 17.64 4.36
N GLN A 16 38.85 18.93 4.69
CA GLN A 16 37.76 19.90 4.52
C GLN A 16 37.39 20.09 3.04
N GLU A 17 38.38 20.21 2.14
CA GLU A 17 38.19 20.27 0.69
C GLU A 17 37.51 18.99 0.14
N MET A 18 37.79 17.83 0.74
CA MET A 18 37.15 16.55 0.39
C MET A 18 35.67 16.52 0.80
N GLY A 19 35.35 17.03 1.99
CA GLY A 19 33.97 17.10 2.49
C GLY A 19 33.11 18.10 1.73
N ASP A 20 33.71 19.16 1.21
CA ASP A 20 33.01 20.17 0.40
C ASP A 20 32.86 19.75 -1.07
N ARG A 21 33.78 18.96 -1.63
CA ARG A 21 33.64 18.40 -2.99
C ARG A 21 32.55 17.34 -3.09
N VAL A 22 32.27 16.62 -2.02
CA VAL A 22 31.30 15.51 -2.04
C VAL A 22 29.98 16.00 -1.44
N ARG A 23 28.91 15.98 -2.26
CA ARG A 23 27.55 16.38 -1.87
C ARG A 23 26.87 15.36 -0.94
N SER A 24 27.48 15.01 0.18
CA SER A 24 26.92 14.12 1.21
C SER A 24 26.99 14.78 2.59
N LYS A 25 25.84 15.01 3.20
CA LYS A 25 25.75 15.58 4.55
C LYS A 25 26.44 14.67 5.59
N SER A 26 26.32 13.36 5.43
CA SER A 26 26.94 12.38 6.34
C SER A 26 28.46 12.39 6.25
N LEU A 27 29.02 12.48 5.03
CA LEU A 27 30.47 12.55 4.86
C LEU A 27 31.05 13.86 5.41
N LYS A 28 30.40 14.98 5.13
CA LYS A 28 30.81 16.29 5.65
C LYS A 28 30.81 16.29 7.18
N ARG A 29 29.80 15.70 7.82
CA ARG A 29 29.72 15.54 9.28
C ARG A 29 30.89 14.70 9.82
N GLY A 30 31.20 13.56 9.20
CA GLY A 30 32.30 12.69 9.62
C GLY A 30 33.68 13.36 9.50
N ILE A 31 33.88 14.15 8.44
CA ILE A 31 35.11 14.93 8.22
C ILE A 31 35.27 16.04 9.27
N THR A 32 34.19 16.73 9.64
CA THR A 32 34.23 17.75 10.70
C THR A 32 34.61 17.13 12.05
N LEU A 33 34.00 16.00 12.42
CA LEU A 33 34.32 15.27 13.65
C LEU A 33 35.77 14.77 13.67
N LEU A 34 36.29 14.35 12.51
CA LEU A 34 37.69 13.99 12.31
C LEU A 34 38.63 15.19 12.56
N ILE A 35 38.29 16.38 12.05
CA ILE A 35 39.12 17.56 12.26
C ILE A 35 39.11 17.98 13.73
N GLU A 36 37.95 17.91 14.40
CA GLU A 36 37.79 18.23 15.82
C GLU A 36 38.52 17.23 16.73
N GLY A 37 38.42 15.93 16.50
CA GLY A 37 39.12 14.95 17.33
C GLY A 37 40.64 14.93 17.12
N ASN A 38 41.14 15.37 15.96
CA ASN A 38 42.59 15.55 15.72
C ASN A 38 43.14 16.68 16.60
N ALA A 39 42.40 17.79 16.70
CA ALA A 39 42.74 18.91 17.57
C ALA A 39 42.70 18.54 19.08
N LEU A 40 41.99 17.47 19.46
CA LEU A 40 41.86 17.00 20.84
C LEU A 40 42.86 15.89 21.22
N GLY A 41 43.75 15.47 20.31
CA GLY A 41 44.84 14.53 20.61
C GLY A 41 44.43 13.09 20.97
N GLY A 42 43.16 12.73 20.83
CA GLY A 42 42.62 11.40 21.18
C GLY A 42 42.33 10.55 19.95
N GLN A 43 42.74 9.28 19.98
CA GLN A 43 42.60 8.22 18.95
C GLN A 43 41.62 8.50 17.80
N MET A 44 42.05 9.26 16.81
CA MET A 44 41.29 9.51 15.57
C MET A 44 40.81 8.23 14.88
N ALA A 45 41.60 7.17 15.00
CA ALA A 45 41.29 5.86 14.46
C ALA A 45 40.09 5.19 15.14
N SER A 46 39.92 5.34 16.47
CA SER A 46 38.79 4.74 17.18
C SER A 46 37.49 5.48 16.89
N LEU A 47 37.53 6.81 16.88
CA LEU A 47 36.38 7.66 16.55
C LEU A 47 35.90 7.44 15.11
N LEU A 48 36.83 7.29 14.16
CA LEU A 48 36.51 6.91 12.79
C LEU A 48 35.89 5.53 12.68
N TYR A 49 36.42 4.56 13.44
CA TYR A 49 35.90 3.20 13.46
C TYR A 49 34.47 3.16 14.01
N GLU A 50 34.20 3.89 15.09
CA GLU A 50 32.84 4.05 15.65
C GLU A 50 31.87 4.68 14.64
N ILE A 51 32.25 5.80 14.00
CA ILE A 51 31.41 6.44 12.96
C ILE A 51 31.17 5.50 11.78
N ALA A 52 32.20 4.74 11.35
CA ALA A 52 32.05 3.78 10.27
C ALA A 52 31.10 2.63 10.65
N GLN A 53 31.15 2.19 11.90
CA GLN A 53 30.25 1.16 12.43
C GLN A 53 28.82 1.68 12.56
N ASP A 54 28.63 2.90 13.04
CA ASP A 54 27.31 3.56 13.12
C ASP A 54 26.69 3.77 11.74
N LEU A 55 27.46 4.22 10.75
CA LEU A 55 26.98 4.37 9.37
C LEU A 55 26.57 3.02 8.78
N ARG A 56 27.32 1.95 9.07
CA ARG A 56 26.99 0.60 8.61
C ARG A 56 25.71 0.09 9.27
N ASN A 57 25.56 0.30 10.58
CA ASN A 57 24.35 -0.07 11.32
C ASN A 57 23.14 0.73 10.83
N GLN A 58 23.30 2.04 10.59
CA GLN A 58 22.24 2.89 10.06
C GLN A 58 21.81 2.47 8.65
N GLN A 59 22.75 2.10 7.78
CA GLN A 59 22.45 1.57 6.46
C GLN A 59 21.72 0.21 6.54
N ALA A 60 22.11 -0.67 7.47
CA ALA A 60 21.43 -1.93 7.70
C ALA A 60 19.98 -1.69 8.15
N LEU A 61 19.77 -0.81 9.13
CA LEU A 61 18.44 -0.42 9.60
C LEU A 61 17.58 0.22 8.51
N GLN A 62 18.14 1.12 7.70
CA GLN A 62 17.40 1.72 6.58
C GLN A 62 16.98 0.68 5.54
N ARG A 63 17.83 -0.31 5.25
CA ARG A 63 17.48 -1.44 4.37
C ARG A 63 16.36 -2.28 4.99
N GLU A 64 16.43 -2.57 6.28
CA GLU A 64 15.40 -3.31 6.99
C GLU A 64 14.05 -2.58 6.97
N ILE A 65 14.04 -1.28 7.28
CA ILE A 65 12.83 -0.43 7.22
C ILE A 65 12.25 -0.40 5.80
N ASN A 66 13.09 -0.25 4.78
CA ASN A 66 12.64 -0.23 3.40
C ASN A 66 12.03 -1.59 2.99
N ASN A 67 12.63 -2.69 3.39
CA ASN A 67 12.11 -4.02 3.11
C ASN A 67 10.78 -4.29 3.85
N ALA A 68 10.71 -3.92 5.13
CA ALA A 68 9.50 -4.06 5.93
C ALA A 68 8.34 -3.23 5.35
N THR A 69 8.59 -1.96 5.01
CA THR A 69 7.57 -1.08 4.42
C THR A 69 7.17 -1.50 3.01
N MET A 70 8.10 -2.06 2.22
CA MET A 70 7.80 -2.63 0.90
C MET A 70 6.85 -3.83 1.00
N MET A 71 7.04 -4.71 1.98
CA MET A 71 6.14 -5.86 2.19
C MET A 71 4.71 -5.40 2.51
N TYR A 72 4.55 -4.45 3.43
CA TYR A 72 3.23 -3.87 3.74
C TYR A 72 2.59 -3.18 2.54
N THR A 73 3.40 -2.47 1.76
CA THR A 73 2.96 -1.84 0.52
C THR A 73 2.35 -2.86 -0.44
N ILE A 74 3.03 -3.99 -0.67
CA ILE A 74 2.54 -5.05 -1.56
C ILE A 74 1.21 -5.61 -1.03
N PHE A 75 1.10 -5.84 0.28
CA PHE A 75 -0.14 -6.35 0.88
C PHE A 75 -1.33 -5.38 0.72
N ILE A 76 -1.12 -4.09 0.94
CA ILE A 76 -2.17 -3.07 0.75
C ILE A 76 -2.63 -3.06 -0.71
N VAL A 77 -1.70 -3.04 -1.66
CA VAL A 77 -2.03 -3.04 -3.10
C VAL A 77 -2.77 -4.33 -3.48
N PHE A 78 -2.30 -5.48 -3.00
CA PHE A 78 -2.95 -6.77 -3.25
C PHE A 78 -4.38 -6.81 -2.69
N SER A 79 -4.57 -6.42 -1.42
CA SER A 79 -5.89 -6.43 -0.77
C SER A 79 -6.88 -5.49 -1.45
N THR A 80 -6.40 -4.31 -1.87
CA THR A 80 -7.26 -3.27 -2.44
C THR A 80 -7.57 -3.47 -3.92
N LEU A 81 -6.61 -3.98 -4.72
CA LEU A 81 -6.83 -4.22 -6.15
C LEU A 81 -7.39 -5.61 -6.44
N LEU A 82 -6.98 -6.65 -5.71
CA LEU A 82 -7.40 -8.02 -6.00
C LEU A 82 -8.49 -8.47 -5.02
N ALA A 83 -8.19 -8.52 -3.72
CA ALA A 83 -9.11 -9.16 -2.77
C ALA A 83 -10.47 -8.44 -2.69
N SER A 84 -10.48 -7.12 -2.52
CA SER A 84 -11.72 -6.33 -2.39
C SER A 84 -12.62 -6.43 -3.64
N PRO A 85 -12.15 -6.12 -4.88
CA PRO A 85 -12.98 -6.22 -6.07
C PRO A 85 -13.53 -7.62 -6.35
N ILE A 86 -12.73 -8.66 -6.14
CA ILE A 86 -13.16 -10.06 -6.34
C ILE A 86 -14.26 -10.43 -5.33
N LEU A 87 -14.08 -10.06 -4.05
CA LEU A 87 -15.09 -10.33 -3.03
C LEU A 87 -16.41 -9.61 -3.32
N PHE A 88 -16.35 -8.35 -3.75
CA PHE A 88 -17.55 -7.62 -4.16
C PHE A 88 -18.21 -8.20 -5.41
N ALA A 89 -17.43 -8.63 -6.41
CA ALA A 89 -17.96 -9.26 -7.61
C ALA A 89 -18.73 -10.56 -7.29
N THR A 90 -18.18 -11.41 -6.42
CA THR A 90 -18.86 -12.63 -5.95
C THR A 90 -20.13 -12.32 -5.18
N SER A 91 -20.13 -11.26 -4.36
CA SER A 91 -21.33 -10.82 -3.63
C SER A 91 -22.46 -10.36 -4.57
N VAL A 92 -22.12 -9.58 -5.60
CA VAL A 92 -23.07 -9.16 -6.66
C VAL A 92 -23.61 -10.37 -7.40
N TYR A 93 -22.74 -11.30 -7.82
CA TYR A 93 -23.13 -12.50 -8.54
C TYR A 93 -24.05 -13.42 -7.71
N TYR A 94 -23.77 -13.58 -6.41
CA TYR A 94 -24.64 -14.36 -5.54
C TYR A 94 -26.04 -13.74 -5.39
N SER A 95 -26.11 -12.41 -5.31
CA SER A 95 -27.37 -11.67 -5.22
C SER A 95 -28.19 -11.76 -6.52
N THR A 96 -27.55 -11.65 -7.69
CA THR A 96 -28.23 -11.83 -8.98
C THR A 96 -28.78 -13.26 -9.13
N MET A 97 -27.98 -14.26 -8.76
CA MET A 97 -28.40 -15.67 -8.82
C MET A 97 -29.57 -15.96 -7.87
N SER A 98 -29.51 -15.45 -6.64
CA SER A 98 -30.58 -15.63 -5.66
C SER A 98 -31.89 -14.98 -6.12
N ALA A 99 -31.80 -13.80 -6.75
CA ALA A 99 -32.95 -13.12 -7.33
C ALA A 99 -33.54 -13.89 -8.53
N ALA A 100 -32.70 -14.49 -9.38
CA ALA A 100 -33.14 -15.32 -10.50
C ALA A 100 -33.85 -16.59 -10.04
N ILE A 101 -33.29 -17.30 -9.06
CA ILE A 101 -33.92 -18.50 -8.46
C ILE A 101 -35.25 -18.14 -7.82
N LEU A 102 -35.34 -17.01 -7.11
CA LEU A 102 -36.61 -16.58 -6.48
C LEU A 102 -37.68 -16.18 -7.52
N ALA A 103 -37.28 -15.72 -8.70
CA ALA A 103 -38.21 -15.43 -9.80
C ALA A 103 -38.74 -16.72 -10.46
N GLU A 104 -37.98 -17.82 -10.40
CA GLU A 104 -38.35 -19.13 -10.94
C GLU A 104 -39.13 -19.99 -9.92
N VAL A 105 -38.84 -19.83 -8.63
CA VAL A 105 -39.58 -20.39 -7.49
C VAL A 105 -40.72 -19.42 -7.14
N GLY A 106 -41.77 -19.40 -7.96
CA GLY A 106 -42.94 -18.55 -7.76
C GLY A 106 -43.57 -18.67 -6.36
N ASP A 107 -44.03 -17.52 -5.85
CA ASP A 107 -44.89 -17.27 -4.69
C ASP A 107 -45.16 -18.48 -3.78
N VAL A 108 -44.26 -18.74 -2.83
CA VAL A 108 -44.53 -19.68 -1.74
C VAL A 108 -45.36 -18.94 -0.70
N GLY A 109 -46.62 -19.34 -0.61
CA GLY A 109 -47.72 -18.62 0.03
C GLY A 109 -47.51 -18.14 1.47
N GLU A 110 -48.41 -17.22 1.83
CA GLU A 110 -48.56 -16.52 3.11
C GLU A 110 -48.15 -17.37 4.34
N LEU A 111 -47.06 -16.96 5.00
CA LEU A 111 -46.68 -17.47 6.31
C LEU A 111 -47.21 -16.56 7.43
N PRO A 112 -47.58 -17.12 8.61
CA PRO A 112 -48.26 -16.38 9.68
C PRO A 112 -47.38 -15.28 10.32
N PRO A 113 -47.98 -14.21 10.87
CA PRO A 113 -47.24 -13.12 11.48
C PRO A 113 -46.64 -13.57 12.81
N GLY A 114 -45.30 -13.68 12.86
CA GLY A 114 -44.56 -13.92 14.11
C GLY A 114 -43.41 -14.93 14.04
N ALA A 115 -43.26 -15.68 12.94
CA ALA A 115 -42.12 -16.57 12.75
C ALA A 115 -40.95 -15.83 12.07
N MET A 116 -39.96 -15.40 12.86
CA MET A 116 -38.69 -14.90 12.33
C MET A 116 -37.90 -16.08 11.76
N ALA A 117 -38.10 -16.38 10.48
CA ALA A 117 -37.38 -17.42 9.76
C ALA A 117 -36.14 -16.81 9.09
N PHE A 118 -34.98 -17.03 9.72
CA PHE A 118 -33.69 -16.83 9.06
C PHE A 118 -33.56 -17.90 7.97
N GLY A 119 -33.82 -17.52 6.72
CA GLY A 119 -33.68 -18.41 5.55
C GLY A 119 -34.96 -18.76 4.78
N SER A 120 -36.13 -18.20 5.12
CA SER A 120 -37.30 -18.27 4.22
C SER A 120 -37.39 -17.02 3.35
N ALA A 121 -37.93 -17.19 2.14
CA ALA A 121 -38.11 -16.13 1.14
C ALA A 121 -38.81 -14.89 1.74
N GLN A 122 -39.82 -15.03 2.60
CA GLN A 122 -40.48 -13.87 3.24
C GLN A 122 -39.67 -13.19 4.37
N GLY A 123 -38.70 -13.85 5.01
CA GLY A 123 -37.86 -13.22 6.05
C GLY A 123 -36.85 -12.21 5.49
N ILE A 124 -36.50 -12.35 4.21
CA ILE A 124 -35.68 -11.40 3.45
C ILE A 124 -36.53 -10.25 2.89
N LEU A 125 -37.84 -10.46 2.67
CA LEU A 125 -38.73 -9.52 1.98
C LEU A 125 -39.38 -8.45 2.88
N GLN A 126 -39.18 -8.49 4.21
CA GLN A 126 -39.58 -7.38 5.11
C GLN A 126 -38.43 -6.40 5.43
N GLY A 127 -37.22 -6.67 4.94
CA GLY A 127 -36.24 -5.63 4.62
C GLY A 127 -36.33 -5.37 3.12
N ALA A 128 -36.14 -4.13 2.67
CA ALA A 128 -36.16 -3.80 1.24
C ALA A 128 -35.34 -4.85 0.46
N ALA A 129 -36.01 -5.58 -0.44
CA ALA A 129 -35.37 -6.58 -1.28
C ALA A 129 -34.26 -5.88 -2.06
N ILE A 130 -33.01 -6.06 -1.62
CA ILE A 130 -31.87 -5.37 -2.23
C ILE A 130 -31.82 -5.83 -3.67
N THR A 131 -32.11 -4.90 -4.58
CA THR A 131 -32.06 -5.21 -5.99
C THR A 131 -30.60 -5.47 -6.37
N PRO A 132 -30.32 -6.42 -7.28
CA PRO A 132 -28.95 -6.68 -7.70
C PRO A 132 -28.24 -5.44 -8.28
N GLU A 133 -29.01 -4.50 -8.81
CA GLU A 133 -28.53 -3.20 -9.30
C GLU A 133 -28.06 -2.27 -8.17
N GLU A 134 -28.81 -2.19 -7.05
CA GLU A 134 -28.39 -1.43 -5.86
C GLU A 134 -27.10 -1.98 -5.27
N LEU A 135 -26.93 -3.31 -5.24
CA LEU A 135 -25.72 -3.94 -4.72
C LEU A 135 -24.52 -3.71 -5.65
N LYS A 136 -24.72 -3.70 -6.97
CA LYS A 136 -23.68 -3.33 -7.94
C LYS A 136 -23.26 -1.86 -7.79
N LEU A 137 -24.21 -0.94 -7.62
CA LEU A 137 -23.92 0.48 -7.39
C LEU A 137 -23.16 0.67 -6.07
N PHE A 138 -23.58 -0.03 -5.02
CA PHE A 138 -22.88 -0.05 -3.73
C PHE A 138 -21.45 -0.58 -3.87
N ALA A 139 -21.23 -1.69 -4.59
CA ALA A 139 -19.91 -2.26 -4.82
C ALA A 139 -18.99 -1.28 -5.57
N ILE A 140 -19.49 -0.61 -6.61
CA ILE A 140 -18.73 0.40 -7.36
C ILE A 140 -18.35 1.58 -6.46
N ALA A 141 -19.29 2.08 -5.64
CA ALA A 141 -19.04 3.15 -4.69
C ALA A 141 -18.03 2.73 -3.60
N ALA A 142 -18.14 1.51 -3.07
CA ALA A 142 -17.23 0.98 -2.07
C ALA A 142 -15.81 0.79 -2.62
N ILE A 143 -15.67 0.26 -3.84
CA ILE A 143 -14.37 0.09 -4.50
C ILE A 143 -13.73 1.44 -4.82
N THR A 144 -14.49 2.41 -5.32
CA THR A 144 -13.95 3.75 -5.59
C THR A 144 -13.45 4.43 -4.33
N VAL A 145 -14.21 4.37 -3.22
CA VAL A 145 -13.78 4.94 -1.93
C VAL A 145 -12.54 4.21 -1.37
N THR A 146 -12.54 2.88 -1.37
CA THR A 146 -11.41 2.10 -0.82
C THR A 146 -10.14 2.26 -1.65
N THR A 147 -10.23 2.26 -2.98
CA THR A 147 -9.08 2.49 -3.88
C THR A 147 -8.58 3.94 -3.82
N PHE A 148 -9.48 4.91 -3.61
CA PHE A 148 -9.11 6.29 -3.32
C PHE A 148 -8.21 6.36 -2.09
N PHE A 149 -8.67 5.84 -0.93
CA PHE A 149 -7.87 5.85 0.29
C PHE A 149 -6.59 5.00 0.18
N ALA A 150 -6.64 3.88 -0.54
CA ALA A 150 -5.47 3.03 -0.80
C ALA A 150 -4.37 3.76 -1.57
N SER A 151 -4.73 4.62 -2.53
CA SER A 151 -3.75 5.42 -3.27
C SER A 151 -3.03 6.43 -2.35
N PHE A 152 -3.76 7.05 -1.42
CA PHE A 152 -3.16 7.98 -0.46
C PHE A 152 -2.25 7.27 0.55
N THR A 153 -2.67 6.13 1.10
CA THR A 153 -1.84 5.35 2.02
C THR A 153 -0.56 4.87 1.33
N LEU A 154 -0.67 4.39 0.09
CA LEU A 154 0.49 4.00 -0.71
C LEU A 154 1.46 5.17 -0.96
N ALA A 155 0.93 6.34 -1.31
CA ALA A 155 1.75 7.52 -1.56
C ALA A 155 2.45 8.04 -0.30
N GLN A 156 1.79 7.96 0.85
CA GLN A 156 2.38 8.32 2.13
C GLN A 156 3.53 7.37 2.49
N ILE A 157 3.37 6.06 2.26
CA ILE A 157 4.42 5.06 2.56
C ILE A 157 5.62 5.22 1.63
N ARG A 158 5.41 5.38 0.31
CA ARG A 158 6.52 5.44 -0.67
C ARG A 158 7.21 6.79 -0.77
N ALA A 159 6.44 7.88 -0.85
CA ALA A 159 6.98 9.20 -1.14
C ALA A 159 7.12 10.09 0.10
N GLY A 160 6.57 9.66 1.25
CA GLY A 160 6.49 10.47 2.47
C GLY A 160 5.57 11.69 2.34
N LYS A 161 4.88 11.85 1.20
CA LYS A 161 4.05 13.02 0.87
C LYS A 161 2.68 12.55 0.40
N LEU A 162 1.64 12.89 1.17
CA LEU A 162 0.24 12.58 0.84
C LEU A 162 -0.18 13.13 -0.53
N ILE A 163 0.32 14.31 -0.89
CA ILE A 163 -0.02 15.00 -2.16
C ILE A 163 0.46 14.19 -3.37
N ALA A 164 1.48 13.33 -3.23
CA ALA A 164 1.90 12.45 -4.31
C ALA A 164 0.80 11.44 -4.69
N GLY A 165 -0.14 11.13 -3.79
CA GLY A 165 -1.24 10.18 -4.00
C GLY A 165 -2.29 10.64 -4.99
N ILE A 166 -2.42 11.95 -5.22
CA ILE A 166 -3.36 12.51 -6.22
C ILE A 166 -2.99 12.04 -7.62
N LYS A 167 -1.69 11.91 -7.93
CA LYS A 167 -1.23 11.43 -9.24
C LYS A 167 -1.49 9.93 -9.45
N TYR A 168 -1.43 9.13 -8.39
CA TYR A 168 -1.63 7.68 -8.45
C TYR A 168 -3.12 7.27 -8.33
N MET A 169 -3.97 8.17 -7.82
CA MET A 169 -5.38 7.90 -7.55
C MET A 169 -6.15 7.43 -8.80
N PRO A 170 -6.10 8.10 -9.97
CA PRO A 170 -6.86 7.67 -11.13
C PRO A 170 -6.45 6.27 -11.59
N LEU A 171 -5.15 5.97 -11.53
CA LEU A 171 -4.62 4.66 -11.90
C LEU A 171 -5.12 3.56 -10.97
N PHE A 172 -5.15 3.81 -9.65
CA PHE A 172 -5.64 2.86 -8.65
C PHE A 172 -7.14 2.56 -8.80
N VAL A 173 -7.93 3.60 -9.01
CA VAL A 173 -9.39 3.47 -9.19
C VAL A 173 -9.70 2.71 -10.47
N LEU A 174 -9.04 3.06 -11.59
CA LEU A 174 -9.22 2.35 -12.86
C LEU A 174 -8.81 0.89 -12.78
N ALA A 175 -7.69 0.59 -12.10
CA ALA A 175 -7.26 -0.78 -11.90
C ALA A 175 -8.26 -1.59 -11.04
N GLY A 176 -8.75 -1.02 -9.93
CA GLY A 176 -9.72 -1.68 -9.06
C GLY A 176 -11.06 -1.94 -9.76
N LEU A 177 -11.58 -0.95 -10.50
CA LEU A 177 -12.79 -1.13 -11.29
C LEU A 177 -12.59 -2.13 -12.44
N GLY A 178 -11.43 -2.09 -13.12
CA GLY A 178 -11.10 -3.04 -14.17
C GLY A 178 -11.10 -4.49 -13.66
N ILE A 179 -10.54 -4.73 -12.48
CA ILE A 179 -10.53 -6.05 -11.85
C ILE A 179 -11.94 -6.47 -11.41
N PHE A 180 -12.75 -5.54 -10.89
CA PHE A 180 -14.15 -5.82 -10.53
C PHE A 180 -14.96 -6.31 -11.73
N PHE A 181 -14.93 -5.58 -12.84
CA PHE A 181 -15.65 -5.98 -14.06
C PHE A 181 -15.09 -7.27 -14.67
N GLY A 182 -13.76 -7.44 -14.64
CA GLY A 182 -13.13 -8.68 -15.09
C GLY A 182 -13.55 -9.90 -14.26
N ALA A 183 -13.64 -9.74 -12.93
CA ALA A 183 -14.10 -10.79 -12.03
C ALA A 183 -15.59 -11.11 -12.23
N LEU A 184 -16.43 -10.09 -12.40
CA LEU A 184 -17.86 -10.27 -12.72
C LEU A 184 -18.05 -11.05 -14.03
N TYR A 185 -17.36 -10.62 -15.10
CA TYR A 185 -17.39 -11.31 -16.39
C TYR A 185 -16.87 -12.76 -16.29
N GLY A 186 -15.81 -12.97 -15.52
CA GLY A 186 -15.28 -14.32 -15.27
C GLY A 186 -16.29 -15.22 -14.56
N LEU A 187 -17.00 -14.70 -13.56
CA LEU A 187 -18.04 -15.44 -12.85
C LEU A 187 -19.25 -15.73 -13.75
N GLU A 188 -19.71 -14.73 -14.51
CA GLU A 188 -20.83 -14.89 -15.46
C GLU A 188 -20.51 -15.91 -16.55
N THR A 189 -19.29 -15.96 -17.07
CA THR A 189 -18.90 -16.95 -18.09
C THR A 189 -18.70 -18.35 -17.52
N MET A 190 -18.14 -18.48 -16.31
CA MET A 190 -17.90 -19.79 -15.68
C MET A 190 -19.19 -20.46 -15.20
N PHE A 191 -20.16 -19.67 -14.74
CA PHE A 191 -21.40 -20.19 -14.14
C PHE A 191 -22.66 -19.88 -14.95
N GLY A 192 -22.57 -19.05 -15.99
CA GLY A 192 -23.66 -18.83 -16.94
C GLY A 192 -23.98 -20.05 -17.81
N ASP A 193 -23.03 -20.98 -17.97
CA ASP A 193 -23.26 -22.27 -18.63
C ASP A 193 -23.93 -23.31 -17.72
N ILE A 194 -24.03 -23.04 -16.40
CA ILE A 194 -24.59 -23.96 -15.39
C ILE A 194 -26.07 -23.62 -15.06
N VAL A 195 -26.58 -22.47 -15.53
CA VAL A 195 -27.98 -22.03 -15.39
C VAL A 195 -28.73 -22.20 -16.69
#